data_AF-A0A1G2AWR9-F1
#
_entry.id   AF-A0A1G2AWR9-F1
#
_cell.length_a   1.000
_cell.length_b   1.000
_cell.length_c   1.000
_cell.angle_alpha   90.00
_cell.angle_beta   90.00
_cell.angle_gamma   90.00
#
_symmetry.space_group_name_H-M   'P 1'
#
loop_
_entity.id
_entity.type
_entity.pdbx_description
1 polymer ?
#
loop_
_entity_poly.entity_id
_entity_poly.type
_entity_poly.pdbx_seq_one_letter_code
_entity_poly.pdbx_strand_id
1 'polypeptide(L)'
;MQFVVPQYIDIESKIIGPISTRQFILVVVLGVIGFLLFRLAPMWMFIVGLPLNVGIFGTFAFLKVNGQPFHVFALSVAQTLKRPGLRVWNQEVSSKELRKADRHEKTKSPKIIANAKEVTSKSRLAELSLIIDTGGAYQDNNPFSGIKEPYNAIQKARVRPR
;
A
#
# COMPACT_ATOMS: atom_id res chain seq x y z
N MET A 1 -1.91 -3.71 -29.94
CA MET A 1 -0.65 -4.22 -29.37
C MET A 1 -0.85 -4.39 -27.88
N GLN A 2 -0.74 -5.61 -27.37
CA GLN A 2 -1.00 -5.95 -25.97
C GLN A 2 0.33 -5.85 -25.21
N PHE A 3 0.45 -4.90 -24.30
CA PHE A 3 1.68 -4.71 -23.53
C PHE A 3 1.81 -5.84 -22.51
N VAL A 4 2.88 -6.63 -22.62
CA VAL A 4 3.23 -7.62 -21.61
C VAL A 4 3.77 -6.85 -20.42
N VAL A 5 2.97 -6.75 -19.35
CA VAL A 5 3.42 -6.11 -18.11
C VAL A 5 4.43 -7.04 -17.45
N PRO A 6 5.69 -6.59 -17.24
CA PRO A 6 6.69 -7.41 -16.55
C PRO A 6 6.23 -7.65 -15.11
N GLN A 7 6.07 -8.91 -14.72
CA GLN A 7 5.60 -9.30 -13.37
C GLN A 7 6.68 -9.16 -12.29
N TYR A 8 7.91 -8.79 -12.66
CA TYR A 8 9.08 -8.78 -11.79
C TYR A 8 9.66 -7.39 -11.53
N ILE A 9 8.86 -6.32 -11.64
CA ILE A 9 9.35 -4.97 -11.30
C ILE A 9 9.53 -4.77 -9.79
N ASP A 10 8.84 -5.55 -8.97
CA ASP A 10 8.75 -5.36 -7.52
C ASP A 10 9.73 -6.23 -6.71
N ILE A 11 10.41 -7.19 -7.36
CA ILE A 11 11.42 -8.02 -6.70
C ILE A 11 12.79 -7.35 -6.78
N GLU A 12 13.33 -7.05 -5.60
CA GLU A 12 14.68 -6.51 -5.47
C GLU A 12 15.74 -7.46 -6.06
N SER A 13 16.73 -6.89 -6.74
CA SER A 13 17.86 -7.66 -7.28
C SER A 13 18.60 -8.36 -6.15
N LYS A 14 18.66 -9.69 -6.24
CA LYS A 14 19.46 -10.55 -5.36
C LYS A 14 20.87 -10.64 -5.93
N ILE A 15 21.87 -10.28 -5.13
CA ILE A 15 23.27 -10.26 -5.57
C ILE A 15 23.94 -11.60 -5.27
N ILE A 16 23.76 -12.11 -4.04
CA ILE A 16 24.43 -13.33 -3.57
C ILE A 16 23.36 -14.28 -3.04
N GLY A 17 22.94 -15.22 -3.88
CA GLY A 17 21.93 -16.24 -3.54
C GLY A 17 20.61 -15.62 -3.05
N PRO A 18 20.23 -15.78 -1.76
CA PRO A 18 19.00 -15.22 -1.21
C PRO A 18 19.11 -13.75 -0.75
N ILE A 19 20.32 -13.17 -0.73
CA ILE A 19 20.57 -11.83 -0.16
C ILE A 19 20.28 -10.74 -1.20
N SER A 20 19.40 -9.80 -0.84
CA SER A 20 19.09 -8.64 -1.68
C SER A 20 20.21 -7.59 -1.67
N THR A 21 20.21 -6.69 -2.66
CA THR A 21 21.20 -5.62 -2.76
C THR A 21 21.27 -4.76 -1.49
N ARG A 22 20.11 -4.39 -0.94
CA ARG A 22 20.01 -3.65 0.31
C ARG A 22 20.55 -4.44 1.50
N GLN A 23 20.23 -5.74 1.59
CA GLN A 23 20.72 -6.59 2.68
C GLN A 23 22.24 -6.70 2.66
N PHE A 24 22.82 -6.83 1.47
CA PHE A 24 24.27 -6.85 1.29
C PHE A 24 24.91 -5.55 1.82
N ILE A 25 24.38 -4.38 1.43
CA ILE A 25 24.89 -3.09 1.92
C ILE A 25 24.79 -3.00 3.45
N LEU A 26 23.67 -3.43 4.03
CA LEU A 26 23.48 -3.41 5.49
C LEU A 26 24.45 -4.34 6.23
N VAL A 27 24.78 -5.51 5.66
CA VAL A 27 25.77 -6.43 6.23
C VAL A 27 27.19 -5.86 6.14
N VAL A 28 27.53 -5.17 5.04
CA VAL A 28 28.81 -4.45 4.92
C VAL A 28 28.90 -3.35 5.98
N VAL A 29 27.85 -2.55 6.14
CA VAL A 29 27.79 -1.48 7.16
C VAL A 29 27.87 -2.06 8.58
N LEU A 30 27.18 -3.17 8.85
CA LEU A 30 27.29 -3.93 10.10
C LEU A 30 28.75 -4.32 10.38
N GLY A 31 29.44 -4.89 9.39
CA GLY A 31 30.84 -5.29 9.53
C GLY A 31 31.79 -4.11 9.77
N VAL A 32 31.62 -3.02 9.02
CA VAL A 32 32.44 -1.80 9.18
C VAL A 32 32.25 -1.18 10.57
N ILE A 33 31.01 -1.04 11.02
CA ILE A 33 30.72 -0.47 12.35
C ILE A 33 31.16 -1.42 13.46
N GLY A 34 30.96 -2.73 13.30
CA GLY A 34 31.47 -3.74 14.23
C GLY A 34 32.99 -3.70 14.36
N PHE A 35 33.72 -3.54 13.25
CA PHE A 35 35.16 -3.37 13.24
C PHE A 35 35.61 -2.06 13.90
N LEU A 36 34.91 -0.95 13.64
CA LEU A 36 35.15 0.32 14.33
C LEU A 36 34.94 0.20 15.84
N LEU A 37 33.87 -0.48 16.27
CA LEU A 37 33.62 -0.78 17.68
C LEU A 37 34.78 -1.59 18.28
N PHE A 38 35.24 -2.63 17.59
CA PHE A 38 36.38 -3.44 18.05
C PHE A 38 37.68 -2.62 18.14
N ARG A 39 37.92 -1.71 17.19
CA ARG A 39 39.19 -0.98 17.07
C ARG A 39 39.28 0.25 17.98
N LEU A 40 38.16 0.94 18.19
CA LEU A 40 38.10 2.21 18.92
C LEU A 40 37.49 2.08 20.32
N ALA A 41 36.56 1.15 20.55
CA ALA A 41 35.86 1.05 21.82
C ALA A 41 36.63 0.19 22.83
N PRO A 42 36.60 0.56 24.12
CA PRO A 42 37.15 -0.29 25.18
C PRO A 42 36.29 -1.57 25.37
N MET A 43 36.90 -2.64 25.89
CA MET A 43 36.33 -4.01 25.92
C MET A 43 34.89 -4.10 26.45
N TRP A 44 34.58 -3.41 27.54
CA TRP A 44 33.23 -3.34 28.13
C TRP A 44 32.18 -2.74 27.18
N MET A 45 32.51 -1.66 26.48
CA MET A 45 31.63 -1.04 25.49
C MET A 45 31.48 -1.92 24.25
N PHE A 46 32.52 -2.66 23.86
CA PHE A 46 32.43 -3.64 22.78
C PHE A 46 31.46 -4.78 23.11
N ILE A 47 31.55 -5.34 24.32
CA ILE A 47 30.69 -6.46 24.76
C ILE A 47 29.20 -6.08 24.72
N VAL A 48 28.86 -4.84 25.09
CA VAL A 48 27.47 -4.35 25.06
C VAL A 48 27.08 -3.83 23.67
N GLY A 49 28.01 -3.18 22.98
CA GLY A 49 27.77 -2.52 21.70
C GLY A 49 27.64 -3.48 20.52
N LEU A 50 28.37 -4.59 20.52
CA LEU A 50 28.32 -5.59 19.46
C LEU A 50 26.93 -6.24 19.30
N PRO A 51 26.27 -6.79 20.35
CA PRO A 51 24.94 -7.36 20.20
C PRO A 51 23.91 -6.30 19.82
N LEU A 52 24.05 -5.06 20.30
CA LEU A 52 23.17 -3.96 19.90
C LEU A 52 23.34 -3.64 18.40
N ASN A 53 24.58 -3.58 17.93
CA ASN A 53 24.90 -3.35 16.52
C ASN A 53 24.32 -4.46 15.62
N VAL A 54 24.56 -5.72 15.98
CA VAL A 54 24.00 -6.89 15.27
C VAL A 54 22.47 -6.89 15.30
N GLY A 55 21.87 -6.59 16.45
CA GLY A 55 20.42 -6.49 16.60
C GLY A 55 19.82 -5.45 15.66
N ILE A 56 20.36 -4.22 15.66
CA ILE A 56 19.83 -3.13 14.83
C ILE A 56 19.98 -3.46 13.34
N PHE A 57 21.19 -3.70 12.85
CA PHE A 57 21.42 -3.91 11.42
C PHE A 57 20.86 -5.25 10.92
N GLY A 58 20.92 -6.30 11.75
CA GLY A 58 20.35 -7.61 11.47
C GLY A 58 18.82 -7.55 11.32
N THR A 59 18.13 -6.86 12.25
CA THR A 59 16.68 -6.63 12.14
C THR A 59 16.35 -5.83 10.88
N PHE A 60 17.09 -4.76 10.58
CA PHE A 60 16.82 -3.96 9.37
C PHE A 60 17.07 -4.73 8.06
N ALA A 61 18.01 -5.68 8.06
CA ALA A 61 18.33 -6.49 6.89
C ALA A 61 17.34 -7.64 6.68
N PHE A 62 17.08 -8.45 7.71
CA PHE A 62 16.39 -9.73 7.55
C PHE A 62 14.94 -9.74 8.03
N LEU A 63 14.53 -8.83 8.92
CA LEU A 63 13.16 -8.84 9.42
C LEU A 63 12.19 -8.39 8.33
N LYS A 64 11.11 -9.17 8.19
CA LYS A 64 9.96 -8.82 7.36
C LYS A 64 8.73 -8.78 8.25
N VAL A 65 7.95 -7.72 8.14
CA VAL A 65 6.70 -7.52 8.88
C VAL A 65 5.58 -7.53 7.86
N ASN A 66 4.62 -8.44 8.00
CA ASN A 66 3.49 -8.59 7.06
C ASN A 66 3.93 -8.72 5.59
N GLY A 67 5.02 -9.45 5.33
CA GLY A 67 5.57 -9.63 3.98
C GLY A 67 6.33 -8.42 3.43
N GLN A 68 6.33 -7.27 4.11
CA GLN A 68 7.08 -6.09 3.72
C GLN A 68 8.45 -6.03 4.41
N PRO A 69 9.48 -5.44 3.77
CA PRO A 69 10.77 -5.29 4.41
C PRO A 69 10.71 -4.27 5.56
N PHE A 70 11.43 -4.53 6.66
CA PHE A 70 11.32 -3.74 7.90
C PHE A 70 11.49 -2.23 7.75
N HIS A 71 12.30 -1.73 6.81
CA HIS A 71 12.45 -0.27 6.62
C HIS A 71 11.14 0.44 6.24
N VAL A 72 10.27 -0.19 5.45
CA VAL A 72 8.98 0.38 5.06
C VAL A 72 8.05 0.46 6.27
N PHE A 73 8.06 -0.60 7.07
CA PHE A 73 7.33 -0.65 8.32
C PHE A 73 7.83 0.43 9.30
N ALA A 74 9.14 0.52 9.53
CA ALA A 74 9.75 1.52 10.41
C ALA A 74 9.43 2.95 9.95
N LEU A 75 9.46 3.20 8.63
CA LEU A 75 9.07 4.50 8.08
C LEU A 75 7.59 4.80 8.33
N SER A 76 6.71 3.82 8.15
CA SER A 76 5.27 3.95 8.40
C SER A 76 4.97 4.24 9.87
N VAL A 77 5.67 3.58 10.79
CA VAL A 77 5.57 3.86 12.23
C VAL A 77 6.04 5.29 12.53
N ALA A 78 7.21 5.69 12.03
CA ALA A 78 7.73 7.04 12.24
C ALA A 78 6.81 8.12 11.66
N GLN A 79 6.19 7.88 10.50
CA GLN A 79 5.20 8.78 9.92
C GLN A 79 3.92 8.85 10.76
N THR A 80 3.47 7.72 11.31
CA THR A 80 2.27 7.65 12.14
C THR A 80 2.47 8.43 13.44
N LEU A 81 3.63 8.29 14.09
CA LEU A 81 3.97 9.04 15.30
C LEU A 81 4.04 10.55 15.06
N LYS A 82 4.43 10.97 13.86
CA LYS A 82 4.46 12.40 13.47
C LYS A 82 3.08 12.96 13.12
N ARG A 83 2.08 12.12 12.84
CA ARG A 83 0.74 12.58 12.45
C ARG A 83 -0.06 12.95 13.70
N PRO A 84 -0.74 14.11 13.70
CA PRO A 84 -1.61 14.47 14.81
C PRO A 84 -2.77 13.46 14.90
N GLY A 85 -3.05 12.97 16.11
CA GLY A 85 -4.12 11.98 16.36
C GLY A 85 -5.53 12.54 16.16
N LEU A 86 -5.69 13.87 16.14
CA LEU A 86 -6.97 14.51 15.91
C LEU A 86 -7.18 14.77 14.42
N ARG A 87 -8.00 13.92 13.82
CA ARG A 87 -8.40 14.04 12.41
C ARG A 87 -9.68 14.89 12.35
N VAL A 88 -9.53 16.21 12.32
CA VAL A 88 -10.67 17.13 12.15
C VAL A 88 -11.10 17.10 10.70
N TRP A 89 -12.33 16.61 10.45
CA TRP A 89 -12.94 16.75 9.14
C TRP A 89 -13.27 18.23 8.92
N ASN A 90 -12.60 18.86 7.96
CA ASN A 90 -12.89 20.22 7.57
C ASN A 90 -13.58 20.17 6.19
N GLN A 91 -14.81 20.65 6.10
CA GLN A 91 -15.56 20.68 4.84
C GLN A 91 -15.10 21.84 3.92
N GLU A 92 -14.40 22.83 4.50
CA GLU A 92 -13.95 24.04 3.81
C GLU A 92 -12.46 24.01 3.45
N VAL A 93 -11.87 22.82 3.21
CA VAL A 93 -10.48 22.76 2.78
C VAL A 93 -10.35 23.44 1.42
N SER A 94 -9.79 24.64 1.43
CA SER A 94 -9.48 25.41 0.23
C SER A 94 -8.72 24.53 -0.76
N SER A 95 -9.14 24.54 -2.02
CA SER A 95 -8.57 23.73 -3.11
C SER A 95 -7.04 23.89 -3.29
N LYS A 96 -6.46 24.96 -2.72
CA LYS A 96 -5.01 25.19 -2.67
C LYS A 96 -4.28 24.34 -1.63
N GLU A 97 -4.91 23.94 -0.53
CA GLU A 97 -4.32 23.06 0.49
C GLU A 97 -4.36 21.59 0.07
N LEU A 98 -5.46 21.16 -0.55
CA LEU A 98 -5.59 19.82 -1.16
C LEU A 98 -4.52 19.60 -2.24
N ARG A 99 -4.28 20.60 -3.10
CA ARG A 99 -3.22 20.55 -4.12
C ARG A 99 -1.81 20.48 -3.56
N LYS A 100 -1.56 21.00 -2.35
CA LYS A 100 -0.24 20.92 -1.69
C LYS A 100 -0.02 19.53 -1.09
N ALA A 101 -1.03 18.96 -0.44
CA ALA A 101 -0.98 17.58 0.07
C ALA A 101 -0.79 16.56 -1.06
N ASP A 102 -1.53 16.69 -2.16
CA ASP A 102 -1.41 15.82 -3.35
C ASP A 102 -0.03 15.92 -4.03
N ARG A 103 0.61 17.10 -3.99
CA ARG A 103 1.95 17.26 -4.59
C ARG A 103 3.03 16.52 -3.83
N HIS A 104 2.88 16.33 -2.52
CA HIS A 104 3.83 15.58 -1.71
C HIS A 104 3.65 14.05 -1.85
N GLU A 105 2.45 13.56 -2.17
CA GLU A 105 2.22 12.12 -2.44
C GLU A 105 2.55 11.69 -3.87
N LYS A 106 2.42 12.57 -4.87
CA LYS A 106 2.61 12.21 -6.30
C LYS A 106 4.04 11.87 -6.73
N THR A 107 5.04 11.97 -5.86
CA THR A 107 6.43 11.69 -6.22
C THR A 107 6.84 10.21 -6.02
N LYS A 108 6.01 9.36 -5.38
CA LYS A 108 6.40 7.96 -5.06
C LYS A 108 5.35 6.89 -5.33
N SER A 109 4.41 7.12 -6.23
CA SER A 109 3.49 6.07 -6.66
C SER A 109 3.70 5.81 -8.14
N PRO A 110 4.01 4.57 -8.58
CA PRO A 110 3.75 4.20 -9.96
C PRO A 110 2.29 4.55 -10.23
N LYS A 111 2.02 5.20 -11.36
CA LYS A 111 0.65 5.41 -11.84
C LYS A 111 0.03 4.03 -12.02
N ILE A 112 -0.59 3.49 -10.97
CA ILE A 112 -1.68 2.56 -11.12
C ILE A 112 -2.64 3.32 -12.00
N ILE A 113 -2.87 2.80 -13.20
CA ILE A 113 -3.99 3.22 -14.03
C ILE A 113 -5.18 2.96 -13.14
N ALA A 114 -5.59 4.00 -12.40
CA ALA A 114 -6.88 4.04 -11.79
C ALA A 114 -7.80 3.82 -12.97
N ASN A 115 -8.33 2.60 -13.10
CA ASN A 115 -9.61 2.42 -13.77
C ASN A 115 -10.45 3.54 -13.20
N ALA A 116 -10.66 4.56 -14.03
CA ALA A 116 -11.31 5.78 -13.62
C ALA A 116 -12.61 5.30 -13.00
N LYS A 117 -12.71 5.35 -11.67
CA LYS A 117 -13.95 5.02 -10.99
C LYS A 117 -14.92 5.98 -11.63
N GLU A 118 -15.80 5.45 -12.47
CA GLU A 118 -16.69 6.25 -13.29
C GLU A 118 -17.32 7.26 -12.34
N VAL A 119 -17.08 8.54 -12.61
CA VAL A 119 -17.64 9.63 -11.83
C VAL A 119 -19.13 9.35 -11.82
N THR A 120 -19.66 8.88 -10.69
CA THR A 120 -21.07 8.50 -10.59
C THR A 120 -21.84 9.76 -10.87
N SER A 121 -22.41 9.85 -12.08
CA SER A 121 -23.21 10.99 -12.49
C SER A 121 -24.34 11.14 -11.49
N LYS A 122 -24.82 12.38 -11.28
CA LYS A 122 -25.98 12.62 -10.41
C LYS A 122 -27.19 11.75 -10.81
N SER A 123 -27.30 11.36 -12.08
CA SER A 123 -28.32 10.42 -12.57
C SER A 123 -28.16 9.01 -11.98
N ARG A 124 -26.94 8.44 -11.95
CA ARG A 124 -26.69 7.09 -11.41
C ARG A 124 -27.03 6.97 -9.92
N LEU A 125 -26.77 8.03 -9.16
CA LEU A 125 -27.11 8.07 -7.73
C LEU A 125 -28.63 8.20 -7.52
N ALA A 126 -29.31 9.00 -8.35
CA ALA A 126 -30.77 9.12 -8.31
C ALA A 126 -31.47 7.79 -8.70
N GLU A 127 -30.93 7.10 -9.70
CA GLU A 127 -31.41 5.77 -10.13
C GLU A 127 -31.24 4.74 -9.00
N LEU A 128 -30.08 4.69 -8.35
CA LEU A 128 -29.85 3.79 -7.21
C LEU A 128 -30.77 4.12 -6.03
N SER A 129 -31.00 5.41 -5.75
CA SER A 129 -31.98 5.83 -4.73
C SER A 129 -33.37 5.32 -5.09
N LEU A 130 -33.79 5.51 -6.35
CA LEU A 130 -35.11 5.10 -6.81
C LEU A 130 -35.30 3.58 -6.78
N ILE A 131 -34.26 2.80 -7.11
CA ILE A 131 -34.30 1.34 -7.02
C ILE A 131 -34.42 0.88 -5.56
N ILE A 132 -33.70 1.53 -4.64
CA ILE A 132 -33.75 1.25 -3.20
C ILE A 132 -35.14 1.61 -2.64
N ASP A 133 -35.66 2.80 -2.96
CA ASP A 133 -36.95 3.29 -2.48
C ASP A 133 -38.14 2.47 -3.02
N THR A 134 -38.01 1.94 -4.23
CA THR A 134 -39.04 1.09 -4.87
C THR A 134 -38.88 -0.40 -4.58
N GLY A 135 -37.93 -0.79 -3.72
CA GLY A 135 -37.69 -2.20 -3.37
C GLY A 135 -37.39 -3.10 -4.58
N GLY A 136 -36.83 -2.55 -5.65
CA GLY A 136 -36.54 -3.26 -6.89
C GLY A 136 -37.69 -3.34 -7.91
N ALA A 137 -38.80 -2.62 -7.70
CA ALA A 137 -39.88 -2.53 -8.69
C ALA A 137 -39.49 -1.68 -9.91
N TYR A 138 -38.54 -0.73 -9.78
CA TYR A 138 -38.08 0.12 -10.89
C TYR A 138 -37.03 -0.60 -11.76
N GLN A 139 -37.37 -0.82 -13.04
CA GLN A 139 -36.45 -1.35 -14.06
C GLN A 139 -36.21 -0.27 -15.12
N ASP A 140 -34.96 0.19 -15.19
CA ASP A 140 -34.50 1.19 -16.18
C ASP A 140 -34.30 0.55 -17.57
N ASN A 141 -34.73 1.26 -18.62
CA ASN A 141 -34.63 0.88 -20.03
C ASN A 141 -33.37 1.48 -20.70
N ASN A 142 -32.26 1.59 -19.97
CA ASN A 142 -30.99 2.05 -20.53
C ASN A 142 -30.43 1.04 -21.56
N PRO A 143 -29.87 1.49 -22.70
CA PRO A 143 -29.24 0.60 -23.70
C PRO A 143 -28.00 -0.14 -23.18
N PHE A 144 -27.48 0.22 -22.00
CA PHE A 144 -26.36 -0.44 -21.32
C PHE A 144 -26.78 -1.52 -20.30
N SER A 145 -28.07 -1.90 -20.28
CA SER A 145 -28.64 -2.89 -19.37
C SER A 145 -28.15 -4.33 -19.58
N GLY A 146 -27.45 -4.63 -20.69
CA GLY A 146 -26.93 -5.96 -21.04
C GLY A 146 -25.91 -6.56 -20.06
N ILE A 147 -25.45 -5.81 -19.05
CA ILE A 147 -24.56 -6.33 -17.99
C ILE A 147 -25.35 -7.03 -16.86
N LYS A 148 -26.68 -6.83 -16.78
CA LYS A 148 -27.54 -7.36 -15.71
C LYS A 148 -28.07 -8.78 -15.96
N GLU A 149 -28.03 -9.28 -17.20
CA GLU A 149 -28.51 -10.63 -17.57
C GLU A 149 -27.88 -11.78 -16.75
N PRO A 150 -26.54 -11.85 -16.56
CA PRO A 150 -25.95 -13.00 -15.86
C PRO A 150 -26.26 -13.01 -14.35
N TYR A 151 -26.42 -11.85 -13.71
CA TYR A 151 -26.69 -11.78 -12.27
C TYR A 151 -28.14 -12.17 -11.92
N ASN A 152 -29.10 -11.70 -12.72
CA ASN A 152 -30.52 -12.00 -12.53
C ASN A 152 -30.83 -13.49 -12.80
N ALA A 153 -30.12 -14.11 -13.75
CA ALA A 153 -30.24 -15.55 -14.02
C ALA A 153 -29.81 -16.41 -12.80
N ILE A 154 -28.74 -16.01 -12.10
CA ILE A 154 -28.24 -16.71 -10.92
C ILE A 154 -29.20 -16.57 -9.73
N GLN A 155 -29.81 -15.39 -9.54
CA GLN A 155 -30.82 -15.21 -8.48
C GLN A 155 -32.11 -16.00 -8.77
N LYS A 156 -32.59 -16.00 -10.02
CA LYS A 156 -33.80 -16.74 -10.42
C LYS A 156 -33.61 -18.26 -10.29
N ALA A 157 -32.38 -18.76 -10.46
CA ALA A 157 -32.04 -20.16 -10.23
C ALA A 157 -32.02 -20.55 -8.74
N ARG A 158 -31.75 -19.60 -7.83
CA ARG A 158 -31.68 -19.83 -6.37
C ARG A 158 -33.05 -19.81 -5.69
N VAL A 159 -34.05 -19.17 -6.29
CA VAL A 159 -35.39 -18.96 -5.69
C VAL A 159 -36.45 -19.93 -6.23
N ARG A 160 -36.10 -21.00 -6.96
CA ARG A 160 -37.09 -22.01 -7.32
C ARG A 160 -37.47 -22.85 -6.09
N PRO A 161 -38.70 -22.77 -5.55
CA PRO A 161 -39.20 -23.81 -4.66
C PRO A 161 -39.38 -25.12 -5.45
N ARG A 162 -39.18 -26.25 -4.77
CA ARG A 162 -39.56 -27.58 -5.28
C ARG A 162 -41.06 -27.67 -5.50
#